data_AF-A0A1I4Q8Z1-F1
#
_entry.id   AF-A0A1I4Q8Z1-F1
#
_cell.length_a   1.000
_cell.length_b   1.000
_cell.length_c   1.000
_cell.angle_alpha   90.00
_cell.angle_beta   90.00
_cell.angle_gamma   90.00
#
_symmetry.space_group_name_H-M   'P 1'
#
loop_
_entity.id
_entity.type
_entity.pdbx_description
1 polymer ?
#
loop_
_entity_poly.entity_id
_entity_poly.type
_entity_poly.pdbx_seq_one_letter_code
_entity_poly.pdbx_strand_id
1 'polypeptide(L)'
;MSRKLFDGEVWVHYGQIYVESGGQHLDLQESFAGQRNGLLGAAERGGLFLITGLHTGEVGFTVELHEQAPPVDDTWEEIVEASYQPLGDVELVCWGGEGSWPLDLDGFEYRARYHAVRMDEANDLDTRAADEPLVDRYLLQFWPAPPAPDRVLKQSSENAAYWHSTVGS
;
A
#
# COMPACT_ATOMS: atom_id res chain seq x y z
N MET A 1 -17.80 11.83 3.13
CA MET A 1 -16.78 12.55 3.92
C MET A 1 -15.52 11.69 4.01
N SER A 2 -14.34 12.28 4.20
CA SER A 2 -13.09 11.52 4.38
C SER A 2 -12.36 11.96 5.66
N ARG A 3 -11.67 11.02 6.30
CA ARG A 3 -10.82 11.23 7.47
C ARG A 3 -9.41 10.81 7.10
N LYS A 4 -8.43 11.69 7.35
CA LYS A 4 -7.02 11.35 7.20
C LYS A 4 -6.54 10.62 8.45
N LEU A 5 -6.08 9.38 8.30
CA LEU A 5 -5.57 8.54 9.38
C LEU A 5 -4.07 8.72 9.59
N PHE A 6 -3.33 8.95 8.50
CA PHE A 6 -1.89 9.20 8.53
C PHE A 6 -1.49 10.16 7.41
N ASP A 7 -0.51 11.01 7.67
CA ASP A 7 0.13 11.90 6.70
C ASP A 7 1.57 12.17 7.13
N GLY A 8 2.54 11.71 6.36
CA GLY A 8 3.93 11.92 6.71
C GLY A 8 4.89 11.12 5.85
N GLU A 9 6.08 10.93 6.40
CA GLU A 9 7.15 10.18 5.78
C GLU A 9 7.28 8.84 6.51
N VAL A 10 7.48 7.78 5.72
CA VAL A 10 7.62 6.41 6.22
C VAL A 10 8.96 5.88 5.73
N TRP A 11 9.77 5.39 6.67
CA TRP A 11 11.01 4.71 6.33
C TRP A 11 10.71 3.34 5.73
N VAL A 12 11.21 3.10 4.52
CA VAL A 12 11.13 1.83 3.82
C VAL A 12 12.51 1.19 3.72
N HIS A 13 12.49 -0.13 3.75
CA HIS A 13 13.66 -0.96 3.45
C HIS A 13 13.15 -2.20 2.72
N TYR A 14 13.87 -2.66 1.68
CA TYR A 14 13.41 -3.71 0.77
C TYR A 14 12.12 -3.38 -0.01
N GLY A 15 11.83 -2.09 -0.21
CA GLY A 15 10.70 -1.66 -1.05
C GLY A 15 9.32 -2.07 -0.52
N GLN A 16 9.17 -2.13 0.80
CA GLN A 16 7.96 -2.66 1.44
C GLN A 16 7.49 -1.84 2.65
N ILE A 17 6.17 -1.73 2.77
CA ILE A 17 5.42 -1.16 3.91
C ILE A 17 4.24 -2.10 4.18
N TYR A 18 3.76 -2.16 5.42
CA TYR A 18 2.65 -3.03 5.79
C TYR A 18 1.49 -2.28 6.43
N VAL A 19 0.30 -2.85 6.29
CA VAL A 19 -0.79 -2.63 7.24
C VAL A 19 -1.04 -3.94 7.97
N GLU A 20 -0.89 -3.93 9.29
CA GLU A 20 -1.00 -5.13 10.10
C GLU A 20 -2.09 -4.97 11.16
N SER A 21 -2.75 -6.09 11.48
CA SER A 21 -3.66 -6.20 12.60
C SER A 21 -3.62 -7.62 13.16
N GLY A 22 -3.76 -7.77 14.48
CA GLY A 22 -3.71 -9.09 15.12
C GLY A 22 -2.32 -9.76 15.12
N GLY A 23 -1.24 -8.97 15.00
CA GLY A 23 0.15 -9.44 15.14
C GLY A 23 0.63 -10.38 14.03
N GLN A 24 0.14 -10.18 12.81
CA GLN A 24 0.56 -10.96 11.64
C GLN A 24 1.99 -10.60 11.23
N HIS A 25 2.72 -11.56 10.67
CA HIS A 25 3.93 -11.32 9.91
C HIS A 25 3.67 -11.74 8.47
N LEU A 26 3.83 -10.81 7.53
CA LEU A 26 3.41 -11.03 6.14
C LEU A 26 4.56 -11.57 5.30
N ASP A 27 4.31 -12.70 4.64
CA ASP A 27 5.17 -13.23 3.59
C ASP A 27 4.79 -12.64 2.23
N LEU A 28 5.79 -12.32 1.41
CA LEU A 28 5.56 -11.68 0.12
C LEU A 28 4.72 -12.57 -0.81
N GLN A 29 5.02 -13.86 -0.94
CA GLN A 29 4.29 -14.72 -1.87
C GLN A 29 2.89 -15.04 -1.35
N GLU A 30 2.74 -15.27 -0.04
CA GLU A 30 1.45 -15.58 0.58
C GLU A 30 0.50 -14.37 0.52
N SER A 31 1.01 -13.16 0.75
CA SER A 31 0.21 -11.92 0.74
C SER A 31 -0.38 -11.58 -0.64
N PHE A 32 0.22 -12.07 -1.73
CA PHE A 32 -0.25 -11.85 -3.10
C PHE A 32 -0.93 -13.07 -3.73
N ALA A 33 -1.07 -14.17 -2.99
CA ALA A 33 -1.59 -15.42 -3.52
C ALA A 33 -3.00 -15.26 -4.14
N GLY A 34 -3.10 -15.57 -5.44
CA GLY A 34 -4.37 -15.52 -6.19
C GLY A 34 -4.84 -14.10 -6.56
N GLN A 35 -4.01 -13.08 -6.34
CA GLN A 35 -4.26 -11.74 -6.82
C GLN A 35 -3.59 -11.49 -8.17
N ARG A 36 -4.21 -10.65 -8.98
CA ARG A 36 -3.63 -10.20 -10.26
C ARG A 36 -2.69 -9.01 -10.10
N ASN A 37 -2.97 -8.14 -9.14
CA ASN A 37 -2.12 -7.00 -8.85
C ASN A 37 -0.93 -7.43 -7.98
N GLY A 38 0.17 -6.70 -8.07
CA GLY A 38 1.43 -6.99 -7.40
C GLY A 38 1.93 -5.82 -6.55
N LEU A 39 1.07 -4.83 -6.28
CA LEU A 39 1.42 -3.64 -5.51
C LEU A 39 0.71 -3.58 -4.15
N LEU A 40 -0.45 -4.21 -4.03
CA LEU A 40 -1.28 -4.29 -2.83
C LEU A 40 -1.66 -5.74 -2.55
N GLY A 41 -0.83 -6.44 -1.79
CA GLY A 41 -1.07 -7.80 -1.32
C GLY A 41 -2.08 -7.76 -0.18
N ALA A 42 -3.12 -8.57 -0.27
CA ALA A 42 -4.29 -8.57 0.62
C ALA A 42 -4.93 -9.98 0.72
N ALA A 43 -4.22 -11.03 0.31
CA ALA A 43 -4.73 -12.39 0.32
C ALA A 43 -4.91 -12.92 1.75
N GLU A 44 -4.14 -12.39 2.70
CA GLU A 44 -4.17 -12.75 4.10
C GLU A 44 -5.05 -11.79 4.90
N ARG A 45 -5.93 -12.32 5.76
CA ARG A 45 -6.73 -11.50 6.66
C ARG A 45 -5.81 -10.80 7.66
N GLY A 46 -6.12 -9.54 7.94
CA GLY A 46 -5.39 -8.72 8.89
C GLY A 46 -4.13 -8.07 8.32
N GLY A 47 -3.67 -8.47 7.13
CA GLY A 47 -2.48 -7.93 6.48
C GLY A 47 -2.76 -7.18 5.18
N LEU A 48 -2.01 -6.11 4.93
CA LEU A 48 -1.72 -5.62 3.59
C LEU A 48 -0.22 -5.51 3.38
N PHE A 49 0.27 -6.05 2.28
CA PHE A 49 1.64 -5.90 1.81
C PHE A 49 1.69 -4.84 0.71
N LEU A 50 2.41 -3.74 0.95
CA LEU A 50 2.48 -2.60 0.03
C LEU A 50 3.87 -2.53 -0.58
N ILE A 51 3.93 -2.56 -1.91
CA ILE A 51 5.18 -2.41 -2.65
C ILE A 51 5.44 -0.92 -2.93
N THR A 52 6.70 -0.51 -2.75
CA THR A 52 7.19 0.82 -3.13
C THR A 52 8.21 0.74 -4.27
N GLY A 53 8.37 1.85 -4.97
CA GLY A 53 9.41 2.06 -5.98
C GLY A 53 10.78 2.21 -5.36
N LEU A 54 10.93 3.10 -4.38
CA LEU A 54 12.16 3.23 -3.62
C LEU A 54 12.42 1.95 -2.83
N HIS A 55 13.66 1.44 -2.88
CA HIS A 55 14.06 0.26 -2.11
C HIS A 55 14.38 0.61 -0.65
N THR A 56 15.18 1.66 -0.42
CA THR A 56 15.55 2.09 0.94
C THR A 56 15.54 3.61 1.10
N GLY A 57 14.91 4.12 2.16
CA GLY A 57 14.85 5.55 2.48
C GLY A 57 13.45 5.96 2.95
N GLU A 58 13.17 7.25 3.05
CA GLU A 58 11.81 7.71 3.37
C GLU A 58 10.99 7.93 2.10
N VAL A 59 9.70 7.58 2.18
CA VAL A 59 8.71 7.85 1.12
C VAL A 59 7.55 8.67 1.68
N GLY A 60 6.91 9.48 0.84
CA GLY A 60 5.74 10.25 1.25
C GLY A 60 4.52 9.35 1.27
N PHE A 61 3.79 9.30 2.39
CA PHE A 61 2.68 8.37 2.56
C PHE A 61 1.47 9.04 3.23
N THR A 62 0.29 8.82 2.65
CA THR A 62 -0.98 9.26 3.23
C THR A 62 -1.94 8.07 3.34
N VAL A 63 -2.65 7.97 4.46
CA VAL A 63 -3.74 7.00 4.65
C VAL A 63 -5.05 7.75 4.89
N GLU A 64 -6.09 7.37 4.15
CA GLU A 64 -7.43 7.96 4.27
C GLU A 64 -8.50 6.91 4.47
N LEU A 65 -9.50 7.24 5.30
CA LEU A 65 -10.75 6.50 5.43
C LEU A 65 -11.89 7.33 4.83
N HIS A 66 -12.66 6.72 3.95
CA HIS A 66 -13.81 7.30 3.27
C HIS A 66 -15.09 6.56 3.64
N GLU A 67 -16.21 7.28 3.70
CA GLU A 67 -17.52 6.66 3.96
C GLU A 67 -18.02 5.80 2.79
N GLN A 68 -17.54 6.06 1.57
CA GLN A 68 -17.89 5.38 0.34
C GLN A 68 -16.72 5.43 -0.64
N ALA A 69 -16.78 4.66 -1.73
CA ALA A 69 -15.74 4.66 -2.76
C ALA A 69 -15.47 6.09 -3.28
N PRO A 70 -14.24 6.62 -3.11
CA PRO A 70 -13.87 7.90 -3.71
C PRO A 70 -13.75 7.76 -5.23
N PRO A 71 -13.98 8.85 -5.99
CA PRO A 71 -13.71 8.85 -7.42
C PRO A 71 -12.25 8.50 -7.70
N VAL A 72 -11.98 7.87 -8.84
CA VAL A 72 -10.62 7.58 -9.27
C VAL A 72 -9.98 8.88 -9.75
N ASP A 73 -8.81 9.21 -9.22
CA ASP A 73 -7.99 10.34 -9.64
C ASP A 73 -6.91 9.84 -10.62
N ASP A 74 -7.13 10.07 -11.91
CA ASP A 74 -6.25 9.61 -12.98
C ASP A 74 -4.90 10.34 -13.04
N THR A 75 -4.64 11.29 -12.13
CA THR A 75 -3.32 11.94 -12.01
C THR A 75 -2.25 11.04 -11.37
N TRP A 76 -2.66 10.02 -10.60
CA TRP A 76 -1.76 8.99 -10.07
C TRP A 76 -1.29 8.06 -11.20
N GLU A 77 -0.09 7.51 -11.12
CA GLU A 77 0.48 6.67 -12.18
C GLU A 77 0.03 5.21 -12.05
N GLU A 78 0.02 4.73 -10.81
CA GLU A 78 -0.38 3.36 -10.48
C GLU A 78 -1.59 3.39 -9.57
N ILE A 79 -2.60 2.57 -9.88
CA ILE A 79 -3.80 2.47 -9.06
C ILE A 79 -4.26 1.02 -9.03
N VAL A 80 -4.23 0.42 -7.84
CA VAL A 80 -4.72 -0.93 -7.60
C VAL A 80 -5.74 -0.94 -6.47
N GLU A 81 -6.62 -1.94 -6.49
CA GLU A 81 -7.59 -2.14 -5.42
C GLU A 81 -7.65 -3.60 -4.99
N ALA A 82 -7.79 -3.85 -3.69
CA ALA A 82 -8.03 -5.16 -3.12
C ALA A 82 -8.95 -5.05 -1.90
N SER A 83 -9.57 -6.15 -1.50
CA SER A 83 -10.38 -6.18 -0.28
C SER A 83 -9.49 -6.45 0.93
N TYR A 84 -9.77 -5.76 2.04
CA TYR A 84 -9.04 -5.87 3.29
C TYR A 84 -10.00 -6.20 4.44
N GLN A 85 -9.59 -7.13 5.29
CA GLN A 85 -10.37 -7.53 6.46
C GLN A 85 -9.47 -7.54 7.71
N PRO A 86 -9.57 -6.52 8.59
CA PRO A 86 -8.77 -6.46 9.81
C PRO A 86 -9.14 -7.57 10.81
N LEU A 87 -8.19 -7.89 11.69
CA LEU A 87 -8.34 -8.89 12.78
C LEU A 87 -8.23 -8.28 14.19
N GLY A 88 -8.20 -6.95 14.30
CA GLY A 88 -8.06 -6.22 15.56
C GLY A 88 -7.67 -4.78 15.30
N ASP A 89 -6.94 -4.19 16.25
CA ASP A 89 -6.33 -2.87 16.07
C ASP A 89 -5.40 -2.90 14.85
N VAL A 90 -5.50 -1.86 14.03
CA VAL A 90 -4.80 -1.77 12.75
C VAL A 90 -3.68 -0.75 12.86
N GLU A 91 -2.50 -1.08 12.34
CA GLU A 91 -1.36 -0.19 12.30
C GLU A 91 -0.75 -0.14 10.89
N LEU A 92 -0.23 1.02 10.50
CA LEU A 92 0.74 1.15 9.42
C LEU A 92 2.12 0.81 10.00
N VAL A 93 2.86 -0.11 9.39
CA VAL A 93 4.09 -0.66 9.96
C VAL A 93 5.23 -0.60 8.94
N CYS A 94 6.38 -0.07 9.37
CA CYS A 94 7.62 -0.09 8.60
C CYS A 94 8.26 -1.49 8.61
N TRP A 95 9.18 -1.72 7.68
CA TRP A 95 10.01 -2.91 7.71
C TRP A 95 10.68 -3.13 9.08
N GLY A 96 10.70 -4.39 9.54
CA GLY A 96 11.35 -4.78 10.80
C GLY A 96 10.70 -4.21 12.07
N GLY A 97 9.52 -3.55 11.97
CA GLY A 97 8.87 -2.89 13.10
C GLY A 97 9.61 -1.63 13.57
N GLU A 98 10.42 -1.01 12.70
CA GLU A 98 11.21 0.19 13.03
C GLU A 98 10.34 1.43 13.30
N GLY A 99 9.08 1.41 12.84
CA GLY A 99 8.07 2.42 13.12
C GLY A 99 6.67 1.84 12.91
N SER A 100 5.71 2.27 13.73
CA SER A 100 4.29 1.99 13.51
C SER A 100 3.40 3.16 13.91
N TRP A 101 2.24 3.25 13.26
CA TRP A 101 1.22 4.26 13.55
C TRP A 101 -0.17 3.62 13.57
N PRO A 102 -0.97 3.86 14.61
CA PRO A 102 -2.32 3.32 14.68
C PRO A 102 -3.22 3.94 13.61
N LEU A 103 -3.93 3.08 12.89
CA LEU A 103 -4.96 3.45 11.94
C LEU A 103 -6.31 3.19 12.61
N ASP A 104 -7.01 4.27 12.97
CA ASP A 104 -8.34 4.19 13.58
C ASP A 104 -9.37 3.70 12.54
N LEU A 105 -9.41 2.39 12.31
CA LEU A 105 -10.37 1.68 11.46
C LEU A 105 -11.38 0.99 12.38
N ASP A 106 -12.66 1.28 12.19
CA ASP A 106 -13.76 0.89 13.08
C ASP A 106 -14.68 -0.21 12.52
N GLY A 107 -14.67 -0.41 11.20
CA GLY A 107 -15.34 -1.49 10.48
C GLY A 107 -14.55 -2.80 10.37
N PHE A 108 -15.25 -3.84 9.90
CA PHE A 108 -14.73 -5.21 9.80
C PHE A 108 -14.32 -5.63 8.39
N GLU A 109 -14.72 -4.89 7.36
CA GLU A 109 -14.44 -5.20 5.95
C GLU A 109 -14.34 -3.91 5.13
N TYR A 110 -13.26 -3.80 4.36
CA TYR A 110 -12.95 -2.63 3.54
C TYR A 110 -12.58 -3.02 2.12
N ARG A 111 -12.77 -2.08 1.20
CA ARG A 111 -11.96 -2.00 0.00
C ARG A 111 -10.80 -1.05 0.27
N ALA A 112 -9.59 -1.47 -0.10
CA ALA A 112 -8.40 -0.65 -0.12
C ALA A 112 -8.07 -0.26 -1.57
N ARG A 113 -7.73 1.00 -1.80
CA ARG A 113 -7.14 1.49 -3.05
C ARG A 113 -5.77 2.07 -2.77
N TYR A 114 -4.76 1.52 -3.42
CA TYR A 114 -3.39 1.94 -3.29
C TYR A 114 -2.95 2.66 -4.56
N HIS A 115 -2.38 3.84 -4.38
CA HIS A 115 -1.89 4.69 -5.45
C HIS A 115 -0.40 4.93 -5.28
N ALA A 116 0.31 4.99 -6.39
CA ALA A 116 1.72 5.37 -6.42
C ALA A 116 2.01 6.33 -7.58
N VAL A 117 3.05 7.14 -7.40
CA VAL A 117 3.66 7.97 -8.45
C VAL A 117 5.16 7.88 -8.36
N ARG A 118 5.82 7.95 -9.52
CA ARG A 118 7.28 8.00 -9.71
C ARG A 118 8.00 6.75 -9.23
N MET A 119 7.35 5.60 -9.41
CA MET A 119 7.89 4.31 -9.01
C MET A 119 9.13 3.91 -9.81
N ASP A 120 9.23 4.32 -11.08
CA ASP A 120 10.43 4.05 -11.90
C ASP A 120 11.60 4.92 -11.43
N GLU A 121 11.42 6.24 -11.27
CA GLU A 121 12.52 7.11 -10.82
C GLU A 121 13.01 6.75 -9.42
N ALA A 122 12.12 6.34 -8.53
CA ALA A 122 12.49 5.89 -7.20
C ALA A 122 13.20 4.53 -7.22
N ASN A 123 12.81 3.63 -8.12
CA ASN A 123 13.51 2.36 -8.30
C ASN A 123 14.92 2.55 -8.87
N ASP A 124 15.08 3.42 -9.86
CA ASP A 124 16.38 3.78 -10.44
C ASP A 124 17.32 4.41 -9.40
N LEU A 125 16.78 5.20 -8.46
CA LEU A 125 17.55 5.78 -7.37
C LEU A 125 18.01 4.73 -6.35
N ASP A 126 17.20 3.68 -6.14
CA ASP A 126 17.37 2.59 -5.18
C ASP A 126 17.35 3.04 -3.71
N THR A 127 18.30 3.89 -3.32
CA THR A 127 18.46 4.39 -1.95
C THR A 127 18.46 5.91 -1.90
N ARG A 128 17.66 6.51 -1.00
CA ARG A 128 17.58 7.96 -0.78
C ARG A 128 18.20 8.36 0.57
N ALA A 129 18.99 9.44 0.59
CA ALA A 129 19.46 10.03 1.85
C ALA A 129 18.36 10.86 2.54
N ALA A 130 18.48 11.06 3.86
CA ALA A 130 17.46 11.75 4.66
C ALA A 130 17.31 13.24 4.28
N ASP A 131 18.38 13.90 3.83
CA ASP A 131 18.38 15.33 3.45
C ASP A 131 17.99 15.59 1.98
N GLU A 132 17.76 14.53 1.21
CA GLU A 132 17.31 14.61 -0.18
C GLU A 132 15.78 14.72 -0.27
N PRO A 133 15.25 15.41 -1.30
CA PRO A 133 13.81 15.50 -1.49
C PRO A 133 13.17 14.13 -1.78
N LEU A 134 11.93 13.94 -1.30
CA LEU A 134 11.10 12.77 -1.63
C LEU A 134 10.99 12.59 -3.16
N VAL A 135 11.09 11.34 -3.62
CA VAL A 135 11.02 10.98 -5.04
C VAL A 135 9.64 10.47 -5.40
N ASP A 136 9.21 9.40 -4.73
CA ASP A 136 7.91 8.76 -4.88
C ASP A 136 6.94 9.14 -3.74
N ARG A 137 5.65 8.95 -4.03
CA ARG A 137 4.57 9.19 -3.06
C ARG A 137 3.48 8.14 -3.20
N TYR A 138 2.85 7.83 -2.07
CA TYR A 138 1.83 6.81 -1.94
C TYR A 138 0.57 7.33 -1.27
N LEU A 139 -0.58 6.79 -1.67
CA LEU A 139 -1.87 7.04 -1.04
C LEU A 139 -2.63 5.73 -0.88
N LEU A 140 -2.98 5.40 0.36
CA LEU A 140 -3.82 4.27 0.69
C LEU A 140 -5.20 4.77 1.17
N GLN A 141 -6.24 4.42 0.43
CA GLN A 141 -7.62 4.79 0.76
C GLN A 141 -8.42 3.56 1.16
N PHE A 142 -9.18 3.67 2.25
CA PHE A 142 -10.12 2.65 2.70
C PHE A 142 -11.56 3.16 2.58
N TRP A 143 -12.50 2.26 2.27
CA TRP A 143 -13.92 2.50 2.47
C TRP A 143 -14.67 1.18 2.73
N PRO A 144 -15.78 1.20 3.49
CA PRO A 144 -16.57 -0.02 3.70
C PRO A 144 -17.10 -0.59 2.38
N ALA A 145 -16.84 -1.87 2.12
CA ALA A 145 -17.35 -2.57 0.96
C ALA A 145 -17.30 -4.09 1.16
N PRO A 146 -18.23 -4.87 0.56
CA PRO A 146 -18.13 -6.33 0.54
C PRO A 146 -16.85 -6.81 -0.15
N PRO A 147 -16.34 -8.01 0.21
CA PRO A 147 -15.21 -8.62 -0.47
C PRO A 147 -15.44 -8.77 -1.98
N ALA A 148 -14.44 -8.38 -2.77
CA ALA A 148 -14.45 -8.51 -4.21
C ALA A 148 -13.02 -8.78 -4.73
N PRO A 149 -12.86 -9.41 -5.91
CA PRO A 149 -11.55 -9.62 -6.52
C PRO A 149 -10.75 -8.33 -6.65
N ASP A 150 -9.44 -8.47 -6.66
CA ASP A 150 -8.53 -7.36 -6.82
C ASP A 150 -8.59 -6.79 -8.26
N ARG A 151 -8.14 -5.54 -8.42
CA ARG A 151 -8.19 -4.82 -9.70
C ARG A 151 -6.93 -3.99 -9.87
N VAL A 152 -6.32 -4.08 -11.05
CA VAL A 152 -5.41 -3.06 -11.57
C VAL A 152 -6.28 -2.05 -12.35
N LEU A 153 -6.38 -0.83 -11.86
CA LEU A 153 -7.16 0.25 -12.49
C LEU A 153 -6.29 1.07 -13.44
N LYS A 154 -5.04 1.31 -13.06
CA LYS A 154 -4.05 2.01 -13.86
C LYS A 154 -2.66 1.42 -13.61
N GLN A 155 -1.91 1.25 -14.70
CA GLN A 155 -0.53 0.82 -14.69
C GLN A 155 0.24 1.69 -15.70
N SER A 156 1.31 2.37 -15.27
CA SER A 156 2.10 3.26 -16.14
C SER A 156 3.59 2.92 -16.14
N SER A 157 4.16 2.53 -15.00
CA SER A 157 5.59 2.27 -14.81
C SER A 157 6.03 0.85 -15.17
N GLU A 158 7.32 0.71 -15.53
CA GLU A 158 7.94 -0.60 -15.75
C GLU A 158 8.10 -1.37 -14.44
N ASN A 159 8.39 -0.67 -13.34
CA ASN A 159 8.50 -1.26 -12.02
C ASN A 159 7.16 -1.86 -11.55
N ALA A 160 6.04 -1.13 -11.70
CA ALA A 160 4.71 -1.70 -11.41
C ALA A 160 4.41 -2.92 -12.29
N ALA A 161 4.73 -2.86 -13.58
CA ALA A 161 4.55 -3.98 -14.51
C ALA A 161 5.36 -5.21 -14.06
N TYR A 162 6.60 -5.02 -13.61
CA TYR A 162 7.45 -6.08 -13.08
C TYR A 162 6.79 -6.77 -11.88
N TRP A 163 6.32 -6.00 -10.89
CA TRP A 163 5.67 -6.57 -9.70
C TRP A 163 4.35 -7.29 -10.03
N HIS A 164 3.53 -6.71 -10.93
CA HIS A 164 2.35 -7.39 -11.44
C HIS A 164 2.65 -8.74 -12.09
N SER A 165 3.79 -8.88 -12.77
CA SER A 165 4.19 -10.13 -13.42
C SER A 165 4.88 -11.13 -12.48
N THR A 166 5.50 -10.65 -11.41
CA THR A 166 6.35 -11.45 -10.52
C THR A 166 5.54 -12.07 -9.38
N VAL A 167 4.68 -11.29 -8.74
CA VAL A 167 3.86 -11.74 -7.60
C VAL A 167 2.36 -11.73 -7.90
N GLY A 168 1.92 -10.98 -8.92
CA GLY A 168 0.57 -11.09 -9.46
C GLY A 168 0.42 -12.31 -10.38
N SER A 169 -0.72 -13.01 -10.29
CA SER A 169 -1.03 -14.22 -11.08
C SER A 169 -2.47 -14.27 -11.56
#